data_AF-A0A913Y889-F1
#
_entry.id   AF-A0A913Y889-F1
#
_cell.length_a   1.000
_cell.length_b   1.000
_cell.length_c   1.000
_cell.angle_alpha   90.00
_cell.angle_beta   90.00
_cell.angle_gamma   90.00
#
_symmetry.space_group_name_H-M   'P 1'
#
loop_
_entity.id
_entity.type
_entity.pdbx_description
1 polymer ?
#
loop_
_entity_poly.entity_id
_entity_poly.type
_entity_poly.pdbx_seq_one_letter_code
_entity_poly.pdbx_strand_id
1 'polypeptide(L)'
;GKSVDLFLVISCKKENLSEDKVRELKDAIEQGAFKSFVKTSAEHSTIQDQPCISYLQSSENESDADTTVVRFQFPKDQKEKFITDKLQKCALNKDKWLIDSGVVQLKVNGQSSINLKESLEFKMKDVEDDFYLARKPELQYHTKNVVDIILVVEMPHSVIPHACKEVMNVCQSAVNDLSKTSDFDVNLAIIQYGNHTDSTSNHVHVVQGFCKEFDVKSKLISIGQCGSKRGGNSGMADALDKVAELAESSSARPNASKCCILITFPTKTKNLDHYRSYNQCDIVKVTNILASCQIPLYIIGADDKKHTLPGPSLYFEELFLSGVSHIGGGRYISIIYEGETAIKLIGDIVKHEVSIENEEETVGELVKDALNHHFGDTNEKRLAEDVLGNSRFNSSMYVQLLQNGRSLELIDQVANRIVYADDLDDAIEALEDMKKKQREQAVGNTRGSAAAPMLLKFPAMYGDEFCSGSIHDVKTSTRGLNLSSHEKLDVGKLAKDVQDKVVLVKSNRTADLEMATRMVRRHLYRMAYYKKKP
;
A
#
# COMPACT_ATOMS: atom_id res chain seq x y z
N GLY A 1 16.88 0.24 11.99
CA GLY A 1 17.78 -0.41 12.97
C GLY A 1 19.21 -0.35 12.46
N LYS A 2 20.21 -0.15 13.33
CA LYS A 2 21.63 -0.07 12.90
C LYS A 2 22.04 -1.41 12.24
N SER A 3 22.84 -1.38 11.19
CA SER A 3 23.37 -2.55 10.47
C SER A 3 24.90 -2.59 10.60
N VAL A 4 25.52 -3.69 10.17
CA VAL A 4 26.99 -3.81 10.11
C VAL A 4 27.45 -3.99 8.68
N ASP A 5 28.40 -3.15 8.28
CA ASP A 5 29.02 -3.23 6.96
C ASP A 5 30.26 -4.14 6.97
N LEU A 6 30.31 -5.03 5.98
CA LEU A 6 31.44 -5.87 5.65
C LEU A 6 31.96 -5.47 4.27
N PHE A 7 33.21 -5.05 4.20
CA PHE A 7 33.89 -4.72 2.95
C PHE A 7 34.89 -5.82 2.63
N LEU A 8 34.77 -6.41 1.45
CA LEU A 8 35.70 -7.40 0.92
C LEU A 8 36.38 -6.82 -0.32
N VAL A 9 37.71 -6.81 -0.34
CA VAL A 9 38.44 -6.54 -1.58
C VAL A 9 38.70 -7.87 -2.25
N ILE A 10 38.30 -7.99 -3.51
CA ILE A 10 38.44 -9.20 -4.31
C ILE A 10 39.37 -8.96 -5.50
N SER A 11 40.18 -9.96 -5.85
CA SER A 11 41.11 -9.92 -6.98
C SER A 11 40.39 -10.14 -8.31
N CYS A 12 39.54 -9.19 -8.69
CA CYS A 12 38.98 -9.09 -10.03
C CYS A 12 38.67 -7.62 -10.34
N LYS A 13 38.70 -7.27 -11.64
CA LYS A 13 38.18 -5.98 -12.12
C LYS A 13 36.66 -5.91 -11.95
N LYS A 14 36.12 -4.71 -11.73
CA LYS A 14 34.68 -4.49 -11.54
C LYS A 14 33.86 -4.95 -12.74
N GLU A 15 34.35 -4.68 -13.96
CA GLU A 15 33.74 -5.11 -15.22
C GLU A 15 33.65 -6.64 -15.38
N ASN A 16 34.47 -7.39 -14.63
CA ASN A 16 34.50 -8.85 -14.65
C ASN A 16 33.80 -9.46 -13.43
N LEU A 17 33.20 -8.65 -12.55
CA LEU A 17 32.44 -9.13 -11.40
C LEU A 17 31.02 -9.49 -11.82
N SER A 18 30.79 -10.75 -12.14
CA SER A 18 29.45 -11.26 -12.46
C SER A 18 28.55 -11.36 -11.21
N GLU A 19 27.23 -11.29 -11.41
CA GLU A 19 26.25 -11.52 -10.34
C GLU A 19 26.40 -12.92 -9.71
N ASP A 20 26.76 -13.93 -10.51
CA ASP A 20 27.04 -15.28 -10.03
C ASP A 20 28.23 -15.31 -9.05
N LYS A 21 29.24 -14.48 -9.29
CA LYS A 21 30.40 -14.37 -8.39
C LYS A 21 30.05 -13.68 -7.08
N VAL A 22 29.19 -12.66 -7.12
CA VAL A 22 28.67 -12.00 -5.92
C VAL A 22 27.82 -12.96 -5.09
N ARG A 23 27.00 -13.79 -5.76
CA ARG A 23 26.19 -14.83 -5.11
C ARG A 23 27.06 -15.91 -4.49
N GLU A 24 28.08 -16.39 -5.19
CA GLU A 24 29.06 -17.35 -4.66
C GLU A 24 29.79 -16.79 -3.43
N LEU A 25 30.17 -15.51 -3.45
CA LEU A 25 30.79 -14.83 -2.31
C LEU A 25 29.85 -14.76 -1.11
N LYS A 26 28.59 -14.37 -1.33
CA LYS A 26 27.56 -14.35 -0.30
C LYS A 26 27.39 -15.74 0.32
N ASP A 27 27.19 -16.76 -0.51
CA ASP A 27 27.01 -18.14 -0.07
C ASP A 27 28.23 -18.67 0.68
N ALA A 28 29.44 -18.32 0.24
CA ALA A 28 30.67 -18.71 0.92
C ALA A 28 30.80 -18.06 2.32
N ILE A 29 30.43 -16.78 2.46
CA ILE A 29 30.40 -16.09 3.76
C ILE A 29 29.34 -16.72 4.66
N GLU A 30 28.15 -16.96 4.15
CA GLU A 30 27.06 -17.61 4.87
C GLU A 30 27.46 -19.03 5.31
N GLN A 31 28.08 -19.82 4.44
CA GLN A 31 28.53 -21.16 4.79
C GLN A 31 29.74 -21.18 5.74
N GLY A 32 30.74 -20.32 5.52
CA GLY A 32 31.97 -20.27 6.31
C GLY A 32 31.75 -19.69 7.71
N ALA A 33 31.00 -18.59 7.82
CA ALA A 33 30.72 -17.94 9.09
C ALA A 33 29.53 -18.60 9.83
N PHE A 34 28.51 -19.14 9.15
CA PHE A 34 27.25 -19.52 9.80
C PHE A 34 27.00 -21.03 9.94
N LYS A 35 27.72 -21.94 9.25
CA LYS A 35 27.53 -23.41 9.44
C LYS A 35 27.83 -23.92 10.87
N SER A 36 28.54 -23.16 11.70
CA SER A 36 28.77 -23.56 13.11
C SER A 36 27.55 -23.34 14.01
N PHE A 37 26.53 -22.60 13.57
CA PHE A 37 25.32 -22.38 14.35
C PHE A 37 24.43 -23.63 14.45
N VAL A 38 24.48 -24.50 13.43
CA VAL A 38 23.57 -25.66 13.31
C VAL A 38 24.08 -26.89 14.08
N LYS A 39 25.36 -26.94 14.46
CA LYS A 39 25.92 -28.12 15.17
C LYS A 39 25.74 -28.11 16.69
N THR A 40 25.26 -27.01 17.29
CA THR A 40 25.08 -26.90 18.75
C THR A 40 23.63 -26.85 19.22
N SER A 41 22.64 -26.83 18.33
CA SER A 41 21.23 -26.90 18.70
C SER A 41 20.56 -28.08 17.99
N ALA A 42 20.96 -29.29 18.38
CA ALA A 42 20.11 -30.46 18.20
C ALA A 42 19.00 -30.40 19.24
N GLU A 43 17.98 -29.56 19.01
CA GLU A 43 16.63 -29.67 19.57
C GLU A 43 15.77 -28.51 19.02
N HIS A 44 14.78 -28.91 18.22
CA HIS A 44 13.59 -28.17 17.78
C HIS A 44 13.68 -26.65 17.54
N SER A 45 13.87 -26.25 16.28
CA SER A 45 13.10 -25.10 15.75
C SER A 45 12.85 -25.24 14.24
N THR A 46 11.58 -25.11 13.89
CA THR A 46 11.05 -24.87 12.56
C THR A 46 11.61 -23.57 11.98
N ILE A 47 12.20 -23.68 10.79
CA ILE A 47 12.51 -22.68 9.75
C ILE A 47 11.92 -21.27 10.02
N GLN A 48 12.78 -20.25 10.27
CA GLN A 48 12.77 -18.96 9.54
C GLN A 48 13.78 -17.87 9.96
N ASP A 49 14.69 -18.05 10.92
CA ASP A 49 15.69 -16.99 11.25
C ASP A 49 17.12 -17.36 10.80
N GLN A 50 17.31 -17.52 9.48
CA GLN A 50 18.66 -17.44 8.92
C GLN A 50 19.07 -15.96 8.81
N PRO A 51 20.22 -15.56 9.38
CA PRO A 51 20.74 -14.21 9.19
C PRO A 51 21.05 -14.01 7.70
N CYS A 52 20.26 -13.17 7.02
CA CYS A 52 20.41 -12.86 5.61
C CYS A 52 21.50 -11.78 5.46
N ILE A 53 22.56 -12.10 4.71
CA ILE A 53 23.53 -11.09 4.28
C ILE A 53 22.99 -10.43 3.01
N SER A 54 22.88 -9.11 3.01
CA SER A 54 22.53 -8.33 1.81
C SER A 54 23.81 -7.86 1.12
N TYR A 55 23.94 -8.13 -0.17
CA TYR A 55 24.91 -7.43 -1.01
C TYR A 55 24.43 -6.00 -1.21
N LEU A 56 25.30 -5.01 -0.97
CA LEU A 56 24.97 -3.60 -1.14
C LEU A 56 25.51 -3.06 -2.47
N GLN A 57 26.81 -3.20 -2.72
CA GLN A 57 27.44 -2.61 -3.89
C GLN A 57 28.84 -3.15 -4.15
N SER A 58 29.35 -2.87 -5.36
CA SER A 58 30.75 -3.06 -5.70
C SER A 58 31.35 -1.81 -6.36
N SER A 59 32.57 -1.47 -5.98
CA SER A 59 33.32 -0.32 -6.50
C SER A 59 34.74 -0.73 -6.86
N GLU A 60 35.38 -0.02 -7.78
CA GLU A 60 36.81 -0.22 -8.07
C GLU A 60 37.63 0.18 -6.84
N ASN A 61 38.76 -0.50 -6.62
CA ASN A 61 39.73 -0.13 -5.60
C ASN A 61 40.68 0.93 -6.17
N GLU A 62 40.88 2.06 -5.48
CA GLU A 62 41.76 3.13 -5.99
C GLU A 62 43.22 2.72 -6.02
N SER A 63 43.61 1.82 -5.12
CA SER A 63 44.99 1.39 -4.99
C SER A 63 45.40 0.35 -6.04
N ASP A 64 44.44 -0.33 -6.67
CA ASP A 64 44.70 -1.40 -7.63
C ASP A 64 43.49 -1.65 -8.55
N ALA A 65 43.66 -1.31 -9.83
CA ALA A 65 42.65 -1.46 -10.88
C ALA A 65 42.23 -2.92 -11.15
N ASP A 66 43.04 -3.89 -10.73
CA ASP A 66 42.73 -5.32 -10.86
C ASP A 66 41.93 -5.87 -9.68
N THR A 67 41.49 -4.99 -8.76
CA THR A 67 40.72 -5.35 -7.58
C THR A 67 39.42 -4.55 -7.43
N THR A 68 38.41 -5.20 -6.87
CA THR A 68 37.08 -4.62 -6.64
C THR A 68 36.74 -4.70 -5.15
N VAL A 69 36.17 -3.64 -4.60
CA VAL A 69 35.61 -3.63 -3.25
C VAL A 69 34.15 -4.03 -3.32
N VAL A 70 33.75 -5.06 -2.60
CA VAL A 70 32.39 -5.57 -2.49
C VAL A 70 31.90 -5.30 -1.07
N ARG A 71 30.78 -4.60 -0.94
CA ARG A 71 30.15 -4.28 0.34
C ARG A 71 28.95 -5.19 0.58
N PHE A 72 28.98 -5.89 1.70
CA PHE A 72 27.87 -6.65 2.25
C PHE A 72 27.37 -6.00 3.54
N GLN A 73 26.12 -6.25 3.89
CA GLN A 73 25.51 -5.77 5.12
C GLN A 73 24.69 -6.86 5.79
N PHE A 74 24.76 -6.91 7.12
CA PHE A 74 23.96 -7.84 7.93
C PHE A 74 23.38 -7.12 9.16
N PRO A 75 22.26 -7.62 9.73
CA PRO A 75 21.57 -6.96 10.83
C PRO A 75 22.44 -6.89 12.09
N LYS A 76 22.33 -5.77 12.80
CA LYS A 76 22.94 -5.59 14.12
C LYS A 76 22.08 -6.25 15.20
N ASP A 77 22.04 -7.57 15.18
CA ASP A 77 21.31 -8.39 16.14
C ASP A 77 22.25 -9.02 17.20
N GLN A 78 21.71 -9.89 18.05
CA GLN A 78 22.51 -10.56 19.09
C GLN A 78 23.62 -11.48 18.52
N LYS A 79 23.56 -11.83 17.23
CA LYS A 79 24.54 -12.69 16.55
C LYS A 79 25.64 -11.87 15.84
N GLU A 80 25.46 -10.56 15.67
CA GLU A 80 26.42 -9.62 15.06
C GLU A 80 27.85 -9.89 15.52
N LYS A 81 28.09 -9.77 16.82
CA LYS A 81 29.43 -9.87 17.41
C LYS A 81 30.09 -11.21 17.12
N PHE A 82 29.32 -12.30 17.17
CA PHE A 82 29.82 -13.63 16.87
C PHE A 82 30.23 -13.76 15.39
N ILE A 83 29.42 -13.22 14.48
CA ILE A 83 29.67 -13.25 13.04
C ILE A 83 30.91 -12.41 12.70
N THR A 84 31.00 -11.19 13.23
CA THR A 84 32.15 -10.30 13.04
C THR A 84 33.44 -10.92 13.58
N ASP A 85 33.41 -11.43 14.80
CA ASP A 85 34.58 -12.03 15.46
C ASP A 85 35.08 -13.26 14.68
N LYS A 86 34.14 -14.08 14.17
CA LYS A 86 34.48 -15.26 13.40
C LYS A 86 35.06 -14.91 12.03
N LEU A 87 34.46 -13.96 11.30
CA LEU A 87 34.98 -13.51 10.01
C LEU A 87 36.38 -12.90 10.14
N GLN A 88 36.59 -12.10 11.19
CA GLN A 88 37.92 -11.56 11.50
C GLN A 88 38.92 -12.66 11.82
N LYS A 89 38.52 -13.67 12.60
CA LYS A 89 39.37 -14.81 12.91
C LYS A 89 39.73 -15.63 11.67
N CYS A 90 38.77 -15.90 10.78
CA CYS A 90 39.00 -16.57 9.50
C CYS A 90 39.97 -15.76 8.62
N ALA A 91 39.82 -14.44 8.57
CA ALA A 91 40.72 -13.56 7.82
C ALA A 91 42.13 -13.53 8.41
N LEU A 92 42.26 -13.42 9.75
CA LEU A 92 43.56 -13.45 10.45
C LEU A 92 44.29 -14.78 10.26
N ASN A 93 43.55 -15.88 10.24
CA ASN A 93 44.10 -17.23 10.00
C ASN A 93 44.34 -17.53 8.52
N LYS A 94 43.96 -16.62 7.61
CA LYS A 94 44.06 -16.80 6.15
C LYS A 94 43.36 -18.08 5.70
N ASP A 95 42.13 -18.29 6.19
CA ASP A 95 41.33 -19.46 5.86
C ASP A 95 41.19 -19.64 4.34
N LYS A 96 41.40 -20.87 3.87
CA LYS A 96 41.49 -21.19 2.44
C LYS A 96 40.24 -20.79 1.66
N TRP A 97 39.05 -20.93 2.24
CA TRP A 97 37.80 -20.59 1.57
C TRP A 97 37.69 -19.10 1.21
N LEU A 98 38.21 -18.18 2.06
CA LEU A 98 38.23 -16.74 1.75
C LEU A 98 39.14 -16.45 0.56
N ILE A 99 40.30 -17.11 0.52
CA ILE A 99 41.30 -16.95 -0.54
C ILE A 99 40.79 -17.57 -1.85
N ASP A 100 40.18 -18.75 -1.79
CA ASP A 100 39.61 -19.46 -2.94
C ASP A 100 38.41 -18.66 -3.53
N SER A 101 37.67 -17.93 -2.69
CA SER A 101 36.67 -16.96 -3.14
C SER A 101 37.25 -15.69 -3.78
N GLY A 102 38.59 -15.53 -3.80
CA GLY A 102 39.28 -14.40 -4.39
C GLY A 102 39.42 -13.18 -3.48
N VAL A 103 39.13 -13.32 -2.17
CA VAL A 103 39.25 -12.21 -1.20
C VAL A 103 40.73 -11.97 -0.87
N VAL A 104 41.17 -10.73 -1.07
CA VAL A 104 42.54 -10.28 -0.78
C VAL A 104 42.64 -9.43 0.47
N GLN A 105 41.53 -8.79 0.88
CA GLN A 105 41.45 -7.98 2.10
C GLN A 105 40.02 -7.96 2.65
N LEU A 106 39.88 -7.88 3.97
CA LEU A 106 38.60 -7.84 4.69
C LEU A 106 38.57 -6.67 5.68
N LYS A 107 37.48 -5.90 5.71
CA LYS A 107 37.24 -4.81 6.68
C LYS A 107 35.82 -4.90 7.21
N VAL A 108 35.66 -4.74 8.53
CA VAL A 108 34.36 -4.81 9.22
C VAL A 108 34.11 -3.48 9.93
N ASN A 109 32.97 -2.86 9.70
CA ASN A 109 32.43 -1.74 10.47
C ASN A 109 33.44 -0.61 10.81
N GLY A 110 34.07 -0.02 9.80
CA GLY A 110 35.02 1.09 9.99
C GLY A 110 36.31 0.73 10.74
N GLN A 111 36.54 -0.55 11.09
CA GLN A 111 37.76 -1.01 11.75
C GLN A 111 38.94 -1.12 10.76
N SER A 112 40.14 -1.37 11.28
CA SER A 112 41.32 -1.64 10.46
C SER A 112 41.10 -2.85 9.55
N SER A 113 41.59 -2.77 8.32
CA SER A 113 41.52 -3.88 7.37
C SER A 113 42.49 -5.01 7.74
N ILE A 114 42.11 -6.24 7.42
CA ILE A 114 42.92 -7.46 7.55
C ILE A 114 43.33 -7.88 6.14
N ASN A 115 44.63 -7.93 5.89
CA ASN A 115 45.20 -8.31 4.60
C ASN A 115 45.40 -9.83 4.52
N LEU A 116 44.78 -10.46 3.52
CA LEU A 116 44.94 -11.90 3.26
C LEU A 116 46.11 -12.16 2.30
N LYS A 117 46.37 -11.23 1.37
CA LYS A 117 47.58 -11.19 0.52
C LYS A 117 48.43 -9.95 0.82
N GLU A 118 49.75 -10.04 0.59
CA GLU A 118 50.68 -8.94 0.86
C GLU A 118 50.44 -7.75 -0.11
N SER A 119 50.64 -6.53 0.43
CA SER A 119 50.79 -5.26 -0.30
C SER A 119 49.59 -4.70 -1.09
N LEU A 120 48.43 -4.52 -0.44
CA LEU A 120 47.39 -3.61 -0.95
C LEU A 120 46.88 -2.69 0.17
N GLU A 121 47.10 -1.37 0.02
CA GLU A 121 46.48 -0.37 0.89
C GLU A 121 45.00 -0.21 0.53
N PHE A 122 44.13 -0.23 1.54
CA PHE A 122 42.71 0.03 1.37
C PHE A 122 42.48 1.52 1.08
N LYS A 123 42.14 1.86 -0.15
CA LYS A 123 41.55 3.17 -0.48
C LYS A 123 40.31 2.95 -1.33
N MET A 124 39.16 3.06 -0.67
CA MET A 124 37.91 3.23 -1.38
C MET A 124 37.90 4.65 -1.92
N LYS A 125 37.61 4.77 -3.21
CA LYS A 125 37.04 6.00 -3.75
C LYS A 125 35.78 6.24 -2.95
N ASP A 126 35.61 7.43 -2.39
CA ASP A 126 34.32 7.83 -1.85
C ASP A 126 33.32 7.53 -2.95
N VAL A 127 32.45 6.54 -2.69
CA VAL A 127 31.36 6.22 -3.59
C VAL A 127 30.45 7.41 -3.44
N GLU A 128 30.63 8.39 -4.31
CA GLU A 128 29.50 9.24 -4.65
C GLU A 128 28.44 8.27 -5.15
N ASP A 129 27.40 8.07 -4.35
CA ASP A 129 26.22 7.32 -4.78
C ASP A 129 25.78 7.94 -6.11
N ASP A 130 26.08 7.25 -7.22
CA ASP A 130 25.85 7.74 -8.58
C ASP A 130 24.37 7.99 -8.83
N PHE A 131 23.49 7.38 -8.02
CA PHE A 131 22.05 7.48 -8.11
C PHE A 131 21.41 7.75 -6.75
N TYR A 132 20.46 8.69 -6.72
CA TYR A 132 19.64 8.98 -5.55
C TYR A 132 18.16 8.98 -5.93
N LEU A 133 17.28 8.58 -5.01
CA LEU A 133 15.85 8.75 -5.21
C LEU A 133 15.47 10.21 -4.92
N ALA A 134 14.76 10.81 -5.87
CA ALA A 134 14.14 12.12 -5.72
C ALA A 134 12.72 12.09 -6.28
N ARG A 135 11.94 13.12 -5.93
CA ARG A 135 10.62 13.32 -6.52
C ARG A 135 10.75 13.64 -8.01
N LYS A 136 9.89 13.04 -8.83
CA LYS A 136 9.64 13.41 -10.23
C LYS A 136 9.31 14.90 -10.33
N PRO A 137 10.10 15.74 -11.04
CA PRO A 137 9.89 17.18 -11.16
C PRO A 137 8.48 17.56 -11.65
N GLU A 138 7.93 16.78 -12.57
CA GLU A 138 6.60 16.96 -13.15
C GLU A 138 5.46 16.69 -12.16
N LEU A 139 5.77 16.14 -10.99
CA LEU A 139 4.82 15.65 -9.99
C LEU A 139 4.83 16.44 -8.68
N GLN A 140 5.53 17.59 -8.61
CA GLN A 140 5.84 18.30 -7.36
C GLN A 140 4.87 19.40 -6.92
N TYR A 141 3.78 19.67 -7.64
CA TYR A 141 3.08 20.95 -7.46
C TYR A 141 1.59 20.81 -7.13
N HIS A 142 1.22 20.27 -5.97
CA HIS A 142 -0.16 20.45 -5.49
C HIS A 142 -0.33 21.86 -4.88
N THR A 143 -1.43 22.53 -5.19
CA THR A 143 -1.84 23.75 -4.49
C THR A 143 -2.80 23.37 -3.38
N LYS A 144 -2.50 23.82 -2.16
CA LYS A 144 -3.32 23.59 -0.98
C LYS A 144 -4.79 23.89 -1.25
N ASN A 145 -5.66 22.93 -0.91
CA ASN A 145 -7.12 23.02 -1.04
C ASN A 145 -7.67 23.17 -2.48
N VAL A 146 -6.87 22.95 -3.52
CA VAL A 146 -7.34 22.92 -4.91
C VAL A 146 -7.54 21.47 -5.33
N VAL A 147 -8.77 21.08 -5.69
CA VAL A 147 -9.14 19.67 -5.88
C VAL A 147 -9.92 19.43 -7.16
N ASP A 148 -9.49 18.45 -7.93
CA ASP A 148 -10.20 17.91 -9.09
C ASP A 148 -10.80 16.55 -8.69
N ILE A 149 -12.13 16.50 -8.60
CA ILE A 149 -12.88 15.28 -8.27
C ILE A 149 -13.34 14.65 -9.57
N ILE A 150 -13.12 13.34 -9.72
CA ILE A 150 -13.66 12.54 -10.82
C ILE A 150 -14.65 11.56 -10.22
N LEU A 151 -15.94 11.86 -10.38
CA LEU A 151 -17.01 11.02 -9.88
C LEU A 151 -17.41 10.02 -10.96
N VAL A 152 -17.20 8.74 -10.69
CA VAL A 152 -17.54 7.64 -11.58
C VAL A 152 -18.76 6.93 -11.01
N VAL A 153 -19.89 6.91 -11.73
CA VAL A 153 -21.15 6.37 -11.23
C VAL A 153 -21.62 5.22 -12.12
N GLU A 154 -21.76 4.04 -11.52
CA GLU A 154 -22.41 2.93 -12.19
C GLU A 154 -23.92 3.20 -12.29
N MET A 155 -24.49 3.05 -13.48
CA MET A 155 -25.92 3.19 -13.74
C MET A 155 -26.42 1.98 -14.56
N PRO A 156 -26.34 0.77 -14.02
CA PRO A 156 -26.55 -0.45 -14.80
C PRO A 156 -28.05 -0.77 -14.91
N HIS A 157 -28.45 -1.44 -15.98
CA HIS A 157 -29.83 -1.91 -16.16
C HIS A 157 -30.23 -3.06 -15.21
N SER A 158 -29.26 -3.73 -14.57
CA SER A 158 -29.51 -4.79 -13.59
C SER A 158 -30.06 -4.27 -12.27
N VAL A 159 -29.89 -2.97 -11.99
CA VAL A 159 -30.31 -2.33 -10.73
C VAL A 159 -31.67 -1.66 -10.92
N ILE A 160 -32.49 -1.68 -9.86
CA ILE A 160 -33.79 -1.00 -9.89
C ILE A 160 -33.61 0.51 -10.09
N PRO A 161 -34.36 1.17 -10.99
CA PRO A 161 -34.20 2.60 -11.27
C PRO A 161 -34.31 3.51 -10.04
N HIS A 162 -35.04 3.07 -9.01
CA HIS A 162 -35.13 3.79 -7.74
C HIS A 162 -33.78 3.92 -7.03
N ALA A 163 -33.01 2.83 -6.93
CA ALA A 163 -31.70 2.85 -6.29
C ALA A 163 -30.74 3.76 -7.06
N CYS A 164 -30.69 3.65 -8.39
CA CYS A 164 -29.93 4.58 -9.24
C CYS A 164 -30.33 6.05 -8.99
N LYS A 165 -31.63 6.34 -8.85
CA LYS A 165 -32.13 7.68 -8.53
C LYS A 165 -31.66 8.17 -7.16
N GLU A 166 -31.60 7.31 -6.17
CA GLU A 166 -31.07 7.64 -4.85
C GLU A 166 -29.58 7.97 -4.92
N VAL A 167 -28.78 7.20 -5.66
CA VAL A 167 -27.36 7.49 -5.90
C VAL A 167 -27.17 8.87 -6.50
N MET A 168 -27.93 9.18 -7.55
CA MET A 168 -27.87 10.49 -8.20
C MET A 168 -28.21 11.63 -7.23
N ASN A 169 -29.24 11.46 -6.39
CA ASN A 169 -29.60 12.46 -5.38
C ASN A 169 -28.49 12.63 -4.33
N VAL A 170 -27.90 11.52 -3.88
CA VAL A 170 -26.80 11.52 -2.90
C VAL A 170 -25.59 12.26 -3.46
N CYS A 171 -25.19 11.94 -4.69
CA CYS A 171 -24.07 12.59 -5.36
C CYS A 171 -24.31 14.09 -5.51
N GLN A 172 -25.50 14.49 -5.98
CA GLN A 172 -25.85 15.90 -6.13
C GLN A 172 -25.80 16.64 -4.80
N SER A 173 -26.36 16.06 -3.73
CA SER A 173 -26.34 16.69 -2.40
C SER A 173 -24.91 16.86 -1.89
N ALA A 174 -24.08 15.81 -2.00
CA ALA A 174 -22.71 15.84 -1.51
C ALA A 174 -21.86 16.89 -2.24
N VAL A 175 -22.01 16.97 -3.56
CA VAL A 175 -21.27 17.93 -4.37
C VAL A 175 -21.78 19.36 -4.13
N ASN A 176 -23.09 19.57 -3.95
CA ASN A 176 -23.65 20.87 -3.57
C ASN A 176 -23.12 21.34 -2.20
N ASP A 177 -22.88 20.42 -1.27
CA ASP A 177 -22.33 20.78 0.03
C ASP A 177 -20.84 21.11 -0.06
N LEU A 178 -20.09 20.38 -0.89
CA LEU A 178 -18.71 20.73 -1.24
C LEU A 178 -18.62 22.12 -1.89
N SER A 179 -19.51 22.45 -2.83
CA SER A 179 -19.50 23.72 -3.54
C SER A 179 -19.84 24.94 -2.67
N LYS A 180 -20.61 24.73 -1.60
CA LYS A 180 -20.94 25.79 -0.63
C LYS A 180 -19.81 26.03 0.37
N THR A 181 -18.91 25.07 0.51
CA THR A 181 -17.81 25.17 1.47
C THR A 181 -16.72 26.06 0.89
N SER A 182 -16.37 27.16 1.56
CA SER A 182 -15.29 28.07 1.13
C SER A 182 -13.88 27.47 1.27
N ASP A 183 -13.78 26.27 1.84
CA ASP A 183 -12.52 25.65 2.21
C ASP A 183 -11.76 25.06 1.02
N PHE A 184 -12.44 24.83 -0.12
CA PHE A 184 -11.87 24.14 -1.29
C PHE A 184 -12.21 24.83 -2.62
N ASP A 185 -11.26 24.86 -3.55
CA ASP A 185 -11.50 25.21 -4.95
C ASP A 185 -11.67 23.94 -5.79
N VAL A 186 -12.94 23.54 -5.98
CA VAL A 186 -13.31 22.24 -6.54
C VAL A 186 -13.70 22.35 -8.02
N ASN A 187 -13.15 21.46 -8.86
CA ASN A 187 -13.73 21.10 -10.14
C ASN A 187 -14.23 19.64 -10.09
N LEU A 188 -15.32 19.35 -10.79
CA LEU A 188 -15.87 18.00 -10.90
C LEU A 188 -15.95 17.57 -12.36
N ALA A 189 -15.47 16.36 -12.63
CA ALA A 189 -15.82 15.57 -13.80
C ALA A 189 -16.75 14.42 -13.41
N ILE A 190 -17.61 14.01 -14.33
CA ILE A 190 -18.60 12.95 -14.11
C ILE A 190 -18.49 11.94 -15.24
N ILE A 191 -18.22 10.70 -14.86
CA ILE A 191 -18.25 9.54 -15.75
C ILE A 191 -19.40 8.65 -15.32
N GLN A 192 -20.19 8.22 -16.29
CA GLN A 192 -21.22 7.22 -16.09
C GLN A 192 -20.81 5.93 -16.78
N TYR A 193 -21.01 4.78 -16.14
CA TYR A 193 -20.76 3.49 -16.77
C TYR A 193 -21.80 2.43 -16.45
N GLY A 194 -21.79 1.34 -17.20
CA GLY A 194 -22.62 0.16 -16.97
C GLY A 194 -22.00 -1.11 -17.57
N ASN A 195 -22.69 -2.22 -17.43
CA ASN A 195 -22.21 -3.51 -17.93
C ASN A 195 -22.33 -3.61 -19.45
N HIS A 196 -21.49 -4.41 -20.11
CA HIS A 196 -21.51 -4.59 -21.57
C HIS A 196 -21.25 -6.04 -21.98
N THR A 197 -21.79 -6.41 -23.13
CA THR A 197 -21.60 -7.73 -23.77
C THR A 197 -20.76 -7.67 -25.04
N ASP A 198 -20.50 -6.47 -25.55
CA ASP A 198 -19.79 -6.23 -26.80
C ASP A 198 -19.12 -4.84 -26.77
N SER A 199 -18.15 -4.64 -27.66
CA SER A 199 -17.41 -3.37 -27.82
C SER A 199 -18.23 -2.23 -28.43
N THR A 200 -19.43 -2.51 -28.95
CA THR A 200 -20.24 -1.54 -29.70
C THR A 200 -21.27 -0.82 -28.84
N SER A 201 -21.60 -1.40 -27.69
CA SER A 201 -22.51 -0.78 -26.73
C SER A 201 -21.85 0.45 -26.08
N ASN A 202 -22.53 1.60 -26.06
CA ASN A 202 -22.06 2.77 -25.32
C ASN A 202 -22.23 2.53 -23.81
N HIS A 203 -21.19 1.97 -23.18
CA HIS A 203 -21.19 1.51 -21.79
C HIS A 203 -20.40 2.41 -20.84
N VAL A 204 -19.66 3.39 -21.36
CA VAL A 204 -19.01 4.47 -20.60
C VAL A 204 -19.31 5.80 -21.28
N HIS A 205 -19.64 6.81 -20.48
CA HIS A 205 -19.95 8.16 -20.94
C HIS A 205 -19.27 9.18 -20.05
N VAL A 206 -18.43 10.03 -20.63
CA VAL A 206 -18.01 11.28 -19.96
C VAL A 206 -19.16 12.26 -20.06
N VAL A 207 -19.97 12.33 -19.01
CA VAL A 207 -21.19 13.15 -18.96
C VAL A 207 -20.85 14.63 -18.80
N GLN A 208 -19.74 14.89 -18.11
CA GLN A 208 -19.23 16.21 -17.82
C GLN A 208 -17.70 16.14 -17.63
N GLY A 209 -16.96 16.93 -18.40
CA GLY A 209 -15.54 17.20 -18.10
C GLY A 209 -15.39 18.13 -16.90
N PHE A 210 -14.16 18.44 -16.48
CA PHE A 210 -13.93 19.28 -15.29
C PHE A 210 -14.59 20.65 -15.40
N CYS A 211 -15.49 20.95 -14.47
CA CYS A 211 -16.03 22.29 -14.29
C CYS A 211 -16.41 22.58 -12.83
N LYS A 212 -16.63 23.87 -12.52
CA LYS A 212 -17.05 24.35 -11.19
C LYS A 212 -18.56 24.26 -10.96
N GLU A 213 -19.34 24.04 -12.02
CA GLU A 213 -20.79 23.95 -11.94
C GLU A 213 -21.21 22.49 -11.77
N PHE A 214 -21.95 22.23 -10.69
CA PHE A 214 -22.25 20.88 -10.25
C PHE A 214 -23.72 20.54 -10.51
N ASP A 215 -24.01 19.86 -11.61
CA ASP A 215 -25.35 19.36 -11.91
C ASP A 215 -25.35 17.86 -12.19
N VAL A 216 -24.82 17.09 -11.25
CA VAL A 216 -24.70 15.63 -11.32
C VAL A 216 -26.03 14.97 -11.68
N LYS A 217 -27.11 15.37 -10.99
CA LYS A 217 -28.41 14.74 -11.14
C LYS A 217 -29.01 14.96 -12.51
N SER A 218 -29.04 16.20 -13.01
CA SER A 218 -29.67 16.43 -14.33
C SER A 218 -28.82 15.82 -15.44
N LYS A 219 -27.49 15.86 -15.29
CA LYS A 219 -26.55 15.20 -16.20
C LYS A 219 -26.77 13.69 -16.28
N LEU A 220 -26.81 13.00 -15.14
CA LEU A 220 -27.05 11.56 -15.11
C LEU A 220 -28.49 11.18 -15.54
N ILE A 221 -29.51 12.00 -15.20
CA ILE A 221 -30.89 11.78 -15.68
C ILE A 221 -30.96 11.85 -17.21
N SER A 222 -30.22 12.78 -17.84
CA SER A 222 -30.24 12.94 -19.29
C SER A 222 -29.73 11.71 -20.05
N ILE A 223 -28.81 10.95 -19.44
CA ILE A 223 -28.28 9.71 -20.00
C ILE A 223 -29.09 8.49 -19.54
N GLY A 224 -29.62 8.52 -18.32
CA GLY A 224 -30.40 7.40 -17.75
C GLY A 224 -29.52 6.21 -17.35
N GLN A 225 -30.07 5.01 -17.35
CA GLN A 225 -29.26 3.78 -17.20
C GLN A 225 -28.52 3.49 -18.51
N CYS A 226 -27.28 3.00 -18.43
CA CYS A 226 -26.44 2.70 -19.59
C CYS A 226 -25.87 1.29 -19.56
N GLY A 227 -25.32 0.86 -20.70
CA GLY A 227 -24.82 -0.49 -20.90
C GLY A 227 -25.88 -1.47 -21.43
N SER A 228 -25.58 -2.76 -21.36
CA SER A 228 -26.41 -3.84 -21.87
C SER A 228 -27.51 -4.21 -20.87
N LYS A 229 -28.75 -4.25 -21.36
CA LYS A 229 -29.92 -4.77 -20.63
C LYS A 229 -29.78 -6.25 -20.25
N ARG A 230 -28.88 -6.99 -20.91
CA ARG A 230 -28.63 -8.41 -20.64
C ARG A 230 -27.54 -8.63 -19.59
N GLY A 231 -26.99 -7.57 -18.99
CA GLY A 231 -25.82 -7.66 -18.13
C GLY A 231 -24.54 -7.80 -18.94
N GLY A 232 -23.57 -8.57 -18.45
CA GLY A 232 -22.29 -8.79 -19.12
C GLY A 232 -21.11 -8.49 -18.22
N ASN A 233 -19.98 -8.12 -18.81
CA ASN A 233 -18.80 -7.66 -18.07
C ASN A 233 -19.01 -6.22 -17.58
N SER A 234 -18.37 -5.87 -16.48
CA SER A 234 -18.36 -4.53 -15.91
C SER A 234 -17.60 -3.58 -16.82
N GLY A 235 -18.20 -2.43 -17.14
CA GLY A 235 -17.50 -1.31 -17.77
C GLY A 235 -16.55 -0.56 -16.84
N MET A 236 -16.27 -1.07 -15.64
CA MET A 236 -15.44 -0.38 -14.63
C MET A 236 -14.02 -0.12 -15.13
N ALA A 237 -13.39 -1.10 -15.78
CA ALA A 237 -12.03 -0.93 -16.32
C ALA A 237 -11.98 0.17 -17.38
N ASP A 238 -12.93 0.18 -18.33
CA ASP A 238 -13.01 1.24 -19.34
C ASP A 238 -13.36 2.60 -18.71
N ALA A 239 -14.16 2.63 -17.65
CA ALA A 239 -14.49 3.85 -16.94
C ALA A 239 -13.26 4.46 -16.25
N LEU A 240 -12.45 3.63 -15.59
CA LEU A 240 -11.20 4.05 -14.97
C LEU A 240 -10.14 4.46 -16.01
N ASP A 241 -10.15 3.85 -17.19
CA ASP A 241 -9.29 4.28 -18.30
C ASP A 241 -9.65 5.71 -18.74
N LYS A 242 -10.97 6.02 -18.81
CA LYS A 242 -11.44 7.39 -19.03
C LYS A 242 -11.11 8.36 -17.89
N VAL A 243 -10.95 7.89 -16.66
CA VAL A 243 -10.45 8.73 -15.54
C VAL A 243 -9.02 9.18 -15.84
N ALA A 244 -8.15 8.27 -16.28
CA ALA A 244 -6.78 8.59 -16.63
C ALA A 244 -6.72 9.59 -17.81
N GLU A 245 -7.47 9.35 -18.88
CA GLU A 245 -7.56 10.28 -20.02
C GLU A 245 -8.04 11.68 -19.60
N LEU A 246 -9.04 11.77 -18.72
CA LEU A 246 -9.54 13.06 -18.24
C LEU A 246 -8.52 13.80 -17.41
N ALA A 247 -7.77 13.09 -16.56
CA ALA A 247 -6.75 13.67 -15.70
C ALA A 247 -5.55 14.24 -16.47
N GLU A 248 -5.29 13.74 -17.69
CA GLU A 248 -4.26 14.25 -18.60
C GLU A 248 -4.79 15.32 -19.57
N SER A 249 -6.11 15.50 -19.63
CA SER A 249 -6.72 16.48 -20.53
C SER A 249 -6.33 17.92 -20.16
N SER A 250 -6.41 18.83 -21.13
CA SER A 250 -6.17 20.27 -20.92
C SER A 250 -7.16 20.93 -19.94
N SER A 251 -8.24 20.24 -19.58
CA SER A 251 -9.24 20.71 -18.60
C SER A 251 -8.87 20.34 -17.15
N ALA A 252 -7.99 19.35 -16.96
CA ALA A 252 -7.48 19.00 -15.65
C ALA A 252 -6.46 20.05 -15.21
N ARG A 253 -6.54 20.44 -13.93
CA ARG A 253 -5.59 21.40 -13.38
C ARG A 253 -4.32 20.63 -13.01
N PRO A 254 -3.14 21.04 -13.51
CA PRO A 254 -1.89 20.36 -13.19
C PRO A 254 -1.63 20.42 -11.68
N ASN A 255 -1.98 21.53 -11.04
CA ASN A 255 -1.69 21.76 -9.63
C ASN A 255 -2.79 21.34 -8.66
N ALA A 256 -3.89 20.74 -9.14
CA ALA A 256 -4.96 20.27 -8.26
C ALA A 256 -4.67 18.85 -7.77
N SER A 257 -4.96 18.60 -6.49
CA SER A 257 -5.08 17.24 -5.96
C SER A 257 -6.20 16.52 -6.72
N LYS A 258 -5.92 15.35 -7.27
CA LYS A 258 -6.91 14.56 -8.03
C LYS A 258 -7.47 13.47 -7.14
N CYS A 259 -8.76 13.19 -7.24
CA CYS A 259 -9.40 12.13 -6.47
C CYS A 259 -10.45 11.44 -7.34
N CYS A 260 -10.34 10.12 -7.49
CA CYS A 260 -11.36 9.32 -8.14
C CYS A 260 -12.27 8.71 -7.07
N ILE A 261 -13.57 9.02 -7.16
CA ILE A 261 -14.60 8.41 -6.32
C ILE A 261 -15.52 7.63 -7.24
N LEU A 262 -15.45 6.31 -7.15
CA LEU A 262 -16.25 5.39 -7.94
C LEU A 262 -17.38 4.83 -7.08
N ILE A 263 -18.60 4.86 -7.58
CA ILE A 263 -19.77 4.25 -6.96
C ILE A 263 -20.21 3.07 -7.83
N THR A 264 -20.32 1.90 -7.23
CA THR A 264 -20.70 0.65 -7.90
C THR A 264 -21.75 -0.10 -7.10
N PHE A 265 -22.51 -0.97 -7.77
CA PHE A 265 -23.43 -1.92 -7.16
C PHE A 265 -22.81 -3.31 -7.23
N PRO A 266 -22.23 -3.83 -6.13
CA PRO A 266 -21.63 -5.16 -6.10
C PRO A 266 -22.60 -6.22 -6.64
N THR A 267 -22.15 -6.98 -7.64
CA THR A 267 -23.00 -7.88 -8.43
C THR A 267 -23.21 -9.23 -7.75
N LYS A 268 -22.47 -9.50 -6.67
CA LYS A 268 -22.41 -10.76 -5.93
C LYS A 268 -21.90 -11.91 -6.82
N THR A 269 -21.18 -11.57 -7.90
CA THR A 269 -20.62 -12.53 -8.85
C THR A 269 -19.53 -13.36 -8.19
N LYS A 270 -19.42 -14.63 -8.58
CA LYS A 270 -18.27 -15.48 -8.24
C LYS A 270 -17.15 -15.37 -9.27
N ASN A 271 -17.46 -14.85 -10.45
CA ASN A 271 -16.53 -14.72 -11.55
C ASN A 271 -15.99 -13.30 -11.60
N LEU A 272 -14.73 -13.13 -11.21
CA LEU A 272 -14.04 -11.83 -11.21
C LEU A 272 -13.54 -11.43 -12.60
N ASP A 273 -13.52 -12.33 -13.59
CA ASP A 273 -13.34 -11.94 -14.99
C ASP A 273 -14.44 -10.99 -15.48
N HIS A 274 -15.54 -10.89 -14.72
CA HIS A 274 -16.53 -9.83 -14.91
C HIS A 274 -15.89 -8.43 -14.95
N TYR A 275 -14.79 -8.18 -14.24
CA TYR A 275 -14.10 -6.88 -14.24
C TYR A 275 -13.11 -6.70 -15.40
N ARG A 276 -12.99 -7.69 -16.29
CA ARG A 276 -12.26 -7.55 -17.55
C ARG A 276 -13.20 -6.96 -18.59
N SER A 277 -12.83 -5.86 -19.23
CA SER A 277 -13.67 -5.32 -20.28
C SER A 277 -13.68 -6.21 -21.52
N TYR A 278 -14.61 -5.94 -22.44
CA TYR A 278 -14.75 -6.74 -23.66
C TYR A 278 -13.51 -6.61 -24.55
N ASN A 279 -12.91 -5.41 -24.54
CA ASN A 279 -11.66 -5.12 -25.22
C ASN A 279 -10.44 -5.64 -24.47
N GLN A 280 -10.63 -6.51 -23.48
CA GLN A 280 -9.59 -7.06 -22.60
C GLN A 280 -8.89 -5.99 -21.75
N CYS A 281 -9.56 -4.86 -21.48
CA CYS A 281 -9.03 -3.87 -20.55
C CYS A 281 -9.08 -4.46 -19.13
N ASP A 282 -7.95 -4.36 -18.44
CA ASP A 282 -7.70 -5.00 -17.17
C ASP A 282 -7.80 -3.98 -16.04
N ILE A 283 -8.72 -4.22 -15.11
CA ILE A 283 -8.98 -3.31 -13.98
C ILE A 283 -7.74 -3.10 -13.10
N VAL A 284 -6.92 -4.13 -12.88
CA VAL A 284 -5.69 -4.05 -12.07
C VAL A 284 -4.67 -3.18 -12.79
N LYS A 285 -4.46 -3.40 -14.10
CA LYS A 285 -3.54 -2.58 -14.91
C LYS A 285 -3.98 -1.13 -14.99
N VAL A 286 -5.25 -0.87 -15.24
CA VAL A 286 -5.78 0.50 -15.28
C VAL A 286 -5.65 1.16 -13.91
N THR A 287 -5.85 0.44 -12.82
CA THR A 287 -5.67 1.02 -11.48
C THR A 287 -4.20 1.32 -11.18
N ASN A 288 -3.26 0.51 -11.66
CA ASN A 288 -1.83 0.82 -11.63
C ASN A 288 -1.51 2.08 -12.43
N ILE A 289 -2.16 2.28 -13.59
CA ILE A 289 -2.06 3.53 -14.37
C ILE A 289 -2.54 4.72 -13.52
N LEU A 290 -3.73 4.63 -12.90
CA LEU A 290 -4.23 5.69 -12.01
C LEU A 290 -3.28 6.00 -10.87
N ALA A 291 -2.68 4.98 -10.25
CA ALA A 291 -1.68 5.15 -9.20
C ALA A 291 -0.45 5.93 -9.70
N SER A 292 0.02 5.62 -10.91
CA SER A 292 1.12 6.35 -11.57
C SER A 292 0.76 7.80 -11.91
N CYS A 293 -0.51 8.07 -12.22
CA CYS A 293 -1.07 9.41 -12.43
C CYS A 293 -1.41 10.15 -11.12
N GLN A 294 -1.12 9.56 -9.95
CA GLN A 294 -1.41 10.11 -8.62
C GLN A 294 -2.90 10.30 -8.32
N ILE A 295 -3.75 9.40 -8.83
CA ILE A 295 -5.19 9.48 -8.64
C ILE A 295 -5.60 8.38 -7.67
N PRO A 296 -5.75 8.67 -6.37
CA PRO A 296 -6.29 7.71 -5.43
C PRO A 296 -7.73 7.34 -5.80
N LEU A 297 -8.00 6.03 -5.71
CA LEU A 297 -9.27 5.43 -6.08
C LEU A 297 -10.07 5.03 -4.84
N TYR A 298 -11.13 5.76 -4.54
CA TYR A 298 -12.12 5.36 -3.55
C TYR A 298 -13.28 4.65 -4.24
N ILE A 299 -13.60 3.43 -3.81
CA ILE A 299 -14.73 2.65 -4.31
C ILE A 299 -15.80 2.61 -3.23
N ILE A 300 -16.99 3.07 -3.55
CA ILE A 300 -18.18 3.00 -2.72
C ILE A 300 -19.05 1.87 -3.27
N GLY A 301 -19.07 0.74 -2.56
CA GLY A 301 -19.94 -0.38 -2.86
C GLY A 301 -21.32 -0.14 -2.27
N ALA A 302 -22.33 -0.10 -3.12
CA ALA A 302 -23.66 0.36 -2.77
C ALA A 302 -24.64 -0.82 -2.81
N ASP A 303 -24.96 -1.39 -1.63
CA ASP A 303 -25.82 -2.58 -1.54
C ASP A 303 -27.30 -2.22 -1.37
N ASP A 304 -28.17 -2.92 -2.13
CA ASP A 304 -29.62 -2.85 -1.95
C ASP A 304 -30.00 -3.82 -0.83
N LYS A 305 -30.54 -3.26 0.27
CA LYS A 305 -30.96 -3.91 1.52
C LYS A 305 -31.78 -5.21 1.39
N LYS A 306 -32.28 -5.55 0.21
CA LYS A 306 -33.16 -6.70 0.02
C LYS A 306 -32.47 -8.06 0.14
N HIS A 307 -31.15 -8.12 0.27
CA HIS A 307 -30.43 -9.39 0.35
C HIS A 307 -29.81 -9.62 1.73
N THR A 308 -30.47 -10.51 2.46
CA THR A 308 -30.11 -11.09 3.75
C THR A 308 -28.70 -11.68 3.71
N LEU A 309 -27.82 -11.19 4.59
CA LEU A 309 -26.44 -11.63 4.89
C LEU A 309 -25.49 -11.75 3.67
N PRO A 310 -24.26 -11.21 3.75
CA PRO A 310 -23.29 -11.41 2.68
C PRO A 310 -22.98 -12.91 2.55
N GLY A 311 -23.49 -13.53 1.50
CA GLY A 311 -23.05 -14.85 1.09
C GLY A 311 -21.55 -14.81 0.78
N PRO A 312 -20.86 -15.96 0.79
CA PRO A 312 -19.42 -16.01 0.57
C PRO A 312 -18.97 -15.37 -0.76
N SER A 313 -19.83 -15.30 -1.78
CA SER A 313 -19.51 -14.60 -3.03
C SER A 313 -19.37 -13.08 -2.88
N LEU A 314 -20.23 -12.44 -2.08
CA LEU A 314 -20.14 -11.00 -1.83
C LEU A 314 -18.84 -10.68 -1.10
N TYR A 315 -18.46 -11.48 -0.10
CA TYR A 315 -17.20 -11.29 0.63
C TYR A 315 -15.96 -11.31 -0.28
N PHE A 316 -15.90 -12.20 -1.28
CA PHE A 316 -14.76 -12.24 -2.21
C PHE A 316 -14.73 -11.06 -3.19
N GLU A 317 -15.88 -10.61 -3.67
CA GLU A 317 -15.99 -9.42 -4.53
C GLU A 317 -15.57 -8.16 -3.75
N GLU A 318 -15.98 -8.02 -2.49
CA GLU A 318 -15.56 -6.91 -1.63
C GLU A 318 -14.07 -6.92 -1.32
N LEU A 319 -13.48 -8.10 -1.06
CA LEU A 319 -12.03 -8.24 -0.92
C LEU A 319 -11.29 -7.85 -2.19
N PHE A 320 -11.83 -8.22 -3.35
CA PHE A 320 -11.29 -7.84 -4.64
C PHE A 320 -11.32 -6.33 -4.86
N LEU A 321 -12.49 -5.70 -4.72
CA LEU A 321 -12.64 -4.25 -4.85
C LEU A 321 -11.82 -3.48 -3.80
N SER A 322 -11.69 -4.03 -2.59
CA SER A 322 -10.78 -3.53 -1.57
C SER A 322 -9.34 -3.54 -2.08
N GLY A 323 -8.84 -4.68 -2.58
CA GLY A 323 -7.51 -4.76 -3.19
C GLY A 323 -7.31 -3.74 -4.31
N VAL A 324 -8.25 -3.67 -5.26
CA VAL A 324 -8.22 -2.72 -6.39
C VAL A 324 -8.11 -1.27 -5.90
N SER A 325 -9.00 -0.82 -5.01
CA SER A 325 -8.95 0.56 -4.48
C SER A 325 -7.63 0.89 -3.76
N HIS A 326 -6.99 -0.10 -3.15
CA HIS A 326 -5.73 0.06 -2.44
C HIS A 326 -4.51 0.16 -3.34
N ILE A 327 -4.55 -0.34 -4.59
CA ILE A 327 -3.47 -0.15 -5.57
C ILE A 327 -3.15 1.35 -5.73
N GLY A 328 -4.20 2.17 -5.88
CA GLY A 328 -4.08 3.64 -5.97
C GLY A 328 -3.90 4.35 -4.63
N GLY A 329 -3.79 3.65 -3.50
CA GLY A 329 -3.75 4.27 -2.17
C GLY A 329 -5.09 4.86 -1.69
N GLY A 330 -6.20 4.47 -2.33
CA GLY A 330 -7.56 4.81 -1.90
C GLY A 330 -8.15 3.70 -1.00
N ARG A 331 -9.48 3.50 -1.05
CA ARG A 331 -10.22 2.55 -0.19
C ARG A 331 -11.54 2.08 -0.77
N TYR A 332 -11.93 0.86 -0.40
CA TYR A 332 -13.28 0.34 -0.57
C TYR A 332 -14.12 0.63 0.68
N ILE A 333 -15.34 1.12 0.47
CA ILE A 333 -16.29 1.43 1.53
C ILE A 333 -17.65 0.84 1.11
N SER A 334 -18.10 -0.16 1.86
CA SER A 334 -19.44 -0.72 1.68
C SER A 334 -20.45 0.16 2.41
N ILE A 335 -21.48 0.61 1.69
CA ILE A 335 -22.60 1.37 2.25
C ILE A 335 -23.90 0.62 2.00
N ILE A 336 -24.73 0.58 3.03
CA ILE A 336 -26.15 0.24 2.91
C ILE A 336 -26.88 1.55 2.66
N TYR A 337 -27.72 1.64 1.62
CA TYR A 337 -28.48 2.85 1.33
C TYR A 337 -29.50 3.16 2.44
N GLU A 338 -29.06 3.94 3.44
CA GLU A 338 -29.88 4.58 4.46
C GLU A 338 -29.53 6.06 4.62
N GLY A 339 -30.42 6.94 4.14
CA GLY A 339 -30.51 8.34 4.58
C GLY A 339 -29.28 9.21 4.31
N GLU A 340 -29.00 10.14 5.25
CA GLU A 340 -27.96 11.19 5.16
C GLU A 340 -26.51 10.67 5.11
N THR A 341 -26.27 9.39 5.42
CA THR A 341 -24.93 8.81 5.60
C THR A 341 -24.10 8.83 4.32
N ALA A 342 -24.71 8.50 3.18
CA ALA A 342 -24.01 8.46 1.88
C ALA A 342 -23.68 9.87 1.35
N ILE A 343 -24.46 10.89 1.75
CA ILE A 343 -24.24 12.30 1.35
C ILE A 343 -22.97 12.85 2.00
N LYS A 344 -22.74 12.55 3.28
CA LYS A 344 -21.54 13.01 4.00
C LYS A 344 -20.27 12.32 3.50
N LEU A 345 -20.38 11.06 3.08
CA LEU A 345 -19.23 10.23 2.72
C LEU A 345 -18.36 10.83 1.59
N ILE A 346 -18.95 11.30 0.49
CA ILE A 346 -18.17 11.89 -0.62
C ILE A 346 -17.43 13.14 -0.14
N GLY A 347 -18.10 14.01 0.62
CA GLY A 347 -17.46 15.20 1.17
C GLY A 347 -16.35 14.87 2.17
N ASP A 348 -16.54 13.84 2.97
CA ASP A 348 -15.57 13.34 3.95
C ASP A 348 -14.35 12.71 3.28
N ILE A 349 -14.53 11.96 2.19
CA ILE A 349 -13.45 11.43 1.35
C ILE A 349 -12.60 12.58 0.79
N VAL A 350 -13.24 13.63 0.26
CA VAL A 350 -12.53 14.79 -0.28
C VAL A 350 -11.72 15.51 0.79
N LYS A 351 -12.31 15.75 1.97
CA LYS A 351 -11.61 16.39 3.10
C LYS A 351 -10.43 15.56 3.59
N HIS A 352 -10.63 14.24 3.71
CA HIS A 352 -9.59 13.30 4.05
C HIS A 352 -8.44 13.35 3.03
N GLU A 353 -8.78 13.32 1.74
CA GLU A 353 -7.81 13.35 0.64
C GLU A 353 -6.96 14.62 0.64
N VAL A 354 -7.59 15.78 0.73
CA VAL A 354 -6.88 17.05 0.82
C VAL A 354 -5.98 17.10 2.05
N SER A 355 -6.40 16.51 3.17
CA SER A 355 -5.57 16.49 4.37
C SER A 355 -4.29 15.66 4.20
N ILE A 356 -4.34 14.57 3.42
CA ILE A 356 -3.15 13.77 3.10
C ILE A 356 -2.24 14.53 2.14
N GLU A 357 -2.80 15.07 1.05
CA GLU A 357 -2.00 15.79 0.06
C GLU A 357 -1.33 17.03 0.64
N ASN A 358 -1.99 17.76 1.55
CA ASN A 358 -1.38 18.89 2.26
C ASN A 358 -0.14 18.50 3.10
N GLU A 359 0.01 17.23 3.46
CA GLU A 359 1.18 16.70 4.20
C GLU A 359 2.17 15.98 3.27
N GLU A 360 1.95 16.00 1.95
CA GLU A 360 2.82 15.36 0.95
C GLU A 360 4.28 15.78 1.12
N GLU A 361 4.54 17.06 1.40
CA GLU A 361 5.92 17.54 1.49
C GLU A 361 6.66 16.80 2.61
N THR A 362 6.04 16.76 3.80
CA THR A 362 6.58 16.05 4.96
C THR A 362 6.70 14.56 4.69
N VAL A 363 5.62 13.90 4.24
CA VAL A 363 5.63 12.44 4.08
C VAL A 363 6.50 12.00 2.91
N GLY A 364 6.47 12.72 1.80
CA GLY A 364 7.31 12.46 0.65
C GLY A 364 8.81 12.54 0.98
N GLU A 365 9.24 13.50 1.81
CA GLU A 365 10.65 13.54 2.27
C GLU A 365 10.96 12.37 3.21
N LEU A 366 10.05 11.99 4.10
CA LEU A 366 10.27 10.84 4.99
C LEU A 366 10.36 9.52 4.22
N VAL A 367 9.50 9.32 3.22
CA VAL A 367 9.53 8.15 2.32
C VAL A 367 10.83 8.13 1.54
N LYS A 368 11.22 9.27 0.96
CA LYS A 368 12.49 9.41 0.23
C LYS A 368 13.69 9.12 1.12
N ASP A 369 13.73 9.67 2.33
CA ASP A 369 14.83 9.45 3.28
C ASP A 369 14.93 7.97 3.69
N ALA A 370 13.79 7.34 3.97
CA ALA A 370 13.74 5.92 4.30
C ALA A 370 14.22 5.05 3.12
N LEU A 371 13.74 5.33 1.91
CA LEU A 371 14.16 4.61 0.71
C LEU A 371 15.65 4.81 0.41
N ASN A 372 16.16 6.03 0.49
CA ASN A 372 17.59 6.31 0.28
C ASN A 372 18.45 5.62 1.35
N HIS A 373 17.98 5.55 2.60
CA HIS A 373 18.69 4.84 3.67
C HIS A 373 18.77 3.33 3.44
N HIS A 374 17.72 2.74 2.85
CA HIS A 374 17.67 1.31 2.53
C HIS A 374 18.06 1.01 1.07
N PHE A 375 18.58 1.98 0.31
CA PHE A 375 18.92 1.85 -1.11
C PHE A 375 17.79 1.26 -1.98
N GLY A 376 16.54 1.57 -1.63
CA GLY A 376 15.35 1.02 -2.30
C GLY A 376 15.01 -0.43 -1.94
N ASP A 377 15.84 -1.14 -1.17
CA ASP A 377 15.59 -2.52 -0.72
C ASP A 377 14.74 -2.55 0.55
N THR A 378 13.49 -2.09 0.44
CA THR A 378 12.56 -2.11 1.55
C THR A 378 11.13 -2.21 1.04
N ASN A 379 10.33 -3.02 1.71
CA ASN A 379 8.92 -3.19 1.34
C ASN A 379 8.04 -2.06 1.92
N GLU A 380 6.85 -1.90 1.35
CA GLU A 380 5.92 -0.83 1.71
C GLU A 380 5.57 -0.80 3.20
N LYS A 381 5.37 -1.97 3.81
CA LYS A 381 5.05 -2.07 5.24
C LYS A 381 6.19 -1.55 6.10
N ARG A 382 7.44 -1.90 5.76
CA ARG A 382 8.62 -1.43 6.48
C ARG A 382 8.83 0.08 6.31
N LEU A 383 8.58 0.62 5.11
CA LEU A 383 8.54 2.07 4.91
C LEU A 383 7.48 2.74 5.78
N ALA A 384 6.29 2.16 5.86
CA ALA A 384 5.21 2.70 6.66
C ALA A 384 5.57 2.70 8.15
N GLU A 385 6.19 1.62 8.65
CA GLU A 385 6.71 1.55 10.02
C GLU A 385 7.81 2.60 10.28
N ASP A 386 8.72 2.82 9.33
CA ASP A 386 9.79 3.82 9.44
C ASP A 386 9.24 5.26 9.43
N VAL A 387 8.26 5.55 8.56
CA VAL A 387 7.54 6.83 8.52
C VAL A 387 6.78 7.06 9.83
N LEU A 388 6.08 6.03 10.32
CA LEU A 388 5.32 6.07 11.57
C LEU A 388 6.21 6.27 12.79
N GLY A 389 7.41 5.68 12.79
CA GLY A 389 8.42 5.85 13.83
C GLY A 389 9.03 7.25 13.87
N ASN A 390 8.80 8.08 12.84
CA ASN A 390 9.35 9.43 12.76
C ASN A 390 8.52 10.45 13.56
N SER A 391 9.19 11.23 14.41
CA SER A 391 8.53 12.25 15.23
C SER A 391 7.89 13.38 14.41
N ARG A 392 8.42 13.69 13.22
CA ARG A 392 7.84 14.71 12.32
C ARG A 392 6.47 14.29 11.80
N PHE A 393 6.34 13.03 11.39
CA PHE A 393 5.07 12.47 10.94
C PHE A 393 4.02 12.48 12.06
N ASN A 394 4.43 12.12 13.28
CA ASN A 394 3.57 12.11 14.45
C ASN A 394 3.14 13.50 14.94
N SER A 395 3.78 14.56 14.43
CA SER A 395 3.40 15.95 14.70
C SER A 395 2.44 16.55 13.67
N SER A 396 2.26 15.89 12.52
CA SER A 396 1.33 16.32 11.47
C SER A 396 -0.13 16.05 11.87
N MET A 397 -1.03 16.93 11.45
CA MET A 397 -2.47 16.78 11.67
C MET A 397 -3.16 16.41 10.36
N TYR A 398 -3.69 15.20 10.27
CA TYR A 398 -4.50 14.75 9.15
C TYR A 398 -5.93 14.43 9.62
N VAL A 399 -6.85 14.39 8.66
CA VAL A 399 -8.24 14.05 8.92
C VAL A 399 -8.42 12.56 8.63
N GLN A 400 -9.04 11.83 9.56
CA GLN A 400 -9.22 10.39 9.46
C GLN A 400 -10.67 10.03 9.15
N LEU A 401 -10.86 9.05 8.26
CA LEU A 401 -12.13 8.37 8.08
C LEU A 401 -12.22 7.25 9.11
N LEU A 402 -13.30 7.24 9.90
CA LEU A 402 -13.61 6.17 10.83
C LEU A 402 -14.84 5.42 10.35
N GLN A 403 -14.84 4.09 10.43
CA GLN A 403 -16.03 3.27 10.19
C GLN A 403 -16.42 2.60 11.51
N ASN A 404 -17.69 2.74 11.91
CA ASN A 404 -18.22 2.16 13.15
C ASN A 404 -17.42 2.59 14.41
N GLY A 405 -16.98 3.84 14.44
CA GLY A 405 -16.20 4.43 15.54
C GLY A 405 -14.77 3.90 15.67
N ARG A 406 -14.30 3.07 14.73
CA ARG A 406 -12.92 2.58 14.68
C ARG A 406 -12.18 3.20 13.50
N SER A 407 -10.87 3.30 13.62
CA SER A 407 -10.05 3.52 12.42
C SER A 407 -10.35 2.40 11.44
N LEU A 408 -10.30 2.72 10.15
CA LEU A 408 -10.43 1.73 9.09
C LEU A 408 -9.43 0.61 9.37
N GLU A 409 -9.92 -0.63 9.36
CA GLU A 409 -9.08 -1.79 9.63
C GLU A 409 -7.95 -1.88 8.61
N LEU A 410 -6.86 -2.51 9.05
CA LEU A 410 -5.77 -2.90 8.15
C LEU A 410 -6.36 -3.68 6.99
N ILE A 411 -5.83 -3.44 5.78
CA ILE A 411 -6.24 -4.20 4.62
C ILE A 411 -6.18 -5.71 4.93
N ASP A 412 -7.26 -6.42 4.62
CA ASP A 412 -7.32 -7.87 4.79
C ASP A 412 -6.13 -8.51 4.05
N GLN A 413 -5.51 -9.52 4.63
CA GLN A 413 -4.34 -10.19 4.03
C GLN A 413 -4.60 -10.66 2.60
N VAL A 414 -5.85 -11.02 2.30
CA VAL A 414 -6.29 -11.44 0.97
C VAL A 414 -6.34 -10.25 0.02
N ALA A 415 -6.97 -9.15 0.42
CA ALA A 415 -6.99 -7.92 -0.37
C ALA A 415 -5.57 -7.35 -0.59
N ASN A 416 -4.67 -7.53 0.39
CA ASN A 416 -3.27 -7.12 0.28
C ASN A 416 -2.50 -7.90 -0.78
N ARG A 417 -2.88 -9.13 -1.14
CA ARG A 417 -2.23 -9.83 -2.25
C ARG A 417 -2.60 -9.23 -3.60
N ILE A 418 -3.86 -8.80 -3.75
CA ILE A 418 -4.38 -8.19 -4.97
C ILE A 418 -3.67 -6.86 -5.26
N VAL A 419 -3.28 -6.14 -4.21
CA VAL A 419 -2.50 -4.90 -4.33
C VAL A 419 -1.18 -5.09 -5.10
N TYR A 420 -0.55 -6.26 -4.97
CA TYR A 420 0.73 -6.58 -5.62
C TYR A 420 0.55 -7.42 -6.89
N ALA A 421 -0.68 -7.63 -7.35
CA ALA A 421 -0.93 -8.36 -8.58
C ALA A 421 -0.52 -7.50 -9.79
N ASP A 422 0.13 -8.14 -10.77
CA ASP A 422 0.52 -7.46 -12.01
C ASP A 422 -0.69 -7.25 -12.94
N ASP A 423 -1.67 -8.16 -12.87
CA ASP A 423 -2.85 -8.18 -13.71
C ASP A 423 -4.04 -8.87 -13.03
N LEU A 424 -5.19 -8.88 -13.72
CA LEU A 424 -6.41 -9.48 -13.22
C LEU A 424 -6.29 -11.01 -13.04
N ASP A 425 -5.57 -11.69 -13.93
CA ASP A 425 -5.39 -13.14 -13.87
C ASP A 425 -4.63 -13.52 -12.58
N ASP A 426 -3.55 -12.80 -12.28
CA ASP A 426 -2.75 -12.95 -11.05
C ASP A 426 -3.56 -12.62 -9.78
N ALA A 427 -4.39 -11.56 -9.83
CA ALA A 427 -5.30 -11.22 -8.74
C ALA A 427 -6.36 -12.31 -8.48
N ILE A 428 -6.89 -12.92 -9.55
CA ILE A 428 -7.83 -14.04 -9.46
C ILE A 428 -7.15 -15.26 -8.86
N GLU A 429 -5.97 -15.62 -9.35
CA GLU A 429 -5.17 -16.75 -8.85
C GLU A 429 -4.88 -16.59 -7.35
N ALA A 430 -4.46 -15.39 -6.92
CA ALA A 430 -4.21 -15.09 -5.51
C ALA A 430 -5.42 -15.34 -4.61
N LEU A 431 -6.63 -15.05 -5.10
CA LEU A 431 -7.90 -15.30 -4.40
C LEU A 431 -8.28 -16.78 -4.41
N GLU A 432 -8.07 -17.49 -5.52
CA GLU A 432 -8.38 -18.92 -5.64
C GLU A 432 -7.47 -19.80 -4.78
N ASP A 433 -6.17 -19.49 -4.76
CA ASP A 433 -5.19 -20.16 -3.91
C ASP A 433 -5.55 -20.03 -2.42
N MET A 434 -6.08 -18.89 -2.03
CA MET A 434 -6.56 -18.66 -0.66
C MET A 434 -7.84 -19.45 -0.37
N LYS A 435 -8.80 -19.49 -1.30
CA LYS A 435 -10.00 -20.35 -1.16
C LYS A 435 -9.59 -21.81 -1.00
N LYS A 436 -8.58 -22.27 -1.74
CA LYS A 436 -8.04 -23.62 -1.65
C LYS A 436 -7.40 -23.87 -0.28
N LYS A 437 -6.52 -22.99 0.20
CA LYS A 437 -5.89 -23.09 1.53
C LYS A 437 -6.93 -23.12 2.67
N GLN A 438 -7.97 -22.30 2.60
CA GLN A 438 -9.07 -22.32 3.59
C GLN A 438 -9.84 -23.65 3.57
N ARG A 439 -10.10 -24.22 2.39
CA ARG A 439 -10.75 -25.54 2.26
C ARG A 439 -9.85 -26.66 2.79
N GLU A 440 -8.56 -26.64 2.47
CA GLU A 440 -7.60 -27.65 2.93
C GLU A 440 -7.41 -27.61 4.45
N GLN A 441 -7.40 -26.43 5.06
CA GLN A 441 -7.37 -26.28 6.53
C GLN A 441 -8.67 -26.77 7.19
N ALA A 442 -9.82 -26.55 6.56
CA ALA A 442 -11.10 -27.09 7.03
C ALA A 442 -11.18 -28.63 6.92
N VAL A 443 -10.57 -29.21 5.88
CA VAL A 443 -10.50 -30.67 5.67
C VAL A 443 -9.40 -31.33 6.53
N GLY A 444 -8.30 -30.63 6.81
CA GLY A 444 -7.25 -31.09 7.73
C GLY A 444 -7.76 -31.29 9.15
N ASN A 445 -8.67 -30.41 9.60
CA ASN A 445 -9.35 -30.54 10.90
C ASN A 445 -10.37 -31.68 10.99
N THR A 446 -10.70 -32.36 9.87
CA THR A 446 -11.62 -33.50 9.86
C THR A 446 -10.94 -34.86 9.71
N ARG A 447 -9.61 -34.94 9.49
CA ARG A 447 -8.90 -36.21 9.25
C ARG A 447 -7.92 -36.67 10.33
N GLY A 448 -7.86 -36.01 11.49
CA GLY A 448 -7.00 -36.48 12.57
C GLY A 448 -7.27 -35.84 13.92
N SER A 449 -8.36 -36.22 14.57
CA SER A 449 -8.43 -36.42 16.03
C SER A 449 -9.85 -36.81 16.42
N ALA A 450 -10.02 -38.03 16.92
CA ALA A 450 -11.19 -38.43 17.70
C ALA A 450 -11.08 -37.86 19.12
N ALA A 451 -10.99 -36.53 19.22
CA ALA A 451 -11.17 -35.80 20.47
C ALA A 451 -12.50 -35.03 20.36
N ALA A 452 -13.30 -35.13 21.42
CA ALA A 452 -14.68 -34.67 21.52
C ALA A 452 -14.93 -33.28 20.89
N PRO A 453 -16.15 -33.03 20.35
CA PRO A 453 -16.49 -31.76 19.73
C PRO A 453 -16.55 -30.67 20.80
N MET A 454 -15.43 -29.99 21.04
CA MET A 454 -15.49 -28.63 21.58
C MET A 454 -16.04 -27.76 20.47
N LEU A 455 -17.33 -27.48 20.59
CA LEU A 455 -18.05 -26.36 19.99
C LEU A 455 -17.15 -25.14 19.83
N LEU A 456 -16.53 -24.98 18.65
CA LEU A 456 -16.26 -23.66 18.10
C LEU A 456 -17.61 -23.08 17.70
N LYS A 457 -18.35 -22.61 18.72
CA LYS A 457 -19.41 -21.63 18.55
C LYS A 457 -18.73 -20.41 17.91
N PHE A 458 -18.96 -20.23 16.62
CA PHE A 458 -19.00 -18.89 16.05
C PHE A 458 -19.93 -18.06 16.96
N PRO A 459 -19.52 -16.89 17.47
CA PRO A 459 -20.46 -16.04 18.15
C PRO A 459 -21.43 -15.52 17.09
N ALA A 460 -22.64 -16.05 17.11
CA ALA A 460 -23.82 -15.30 16.70
C ALA A 460 -23.86 -14.07 17.61
N MET A 461 -23.48 -12.89 17.10
CA MET A 461 -23.61 -11.65 17.86
C MET A 461 -25.01 -11.09 17.66
N TYR A 462 -25.92 -11.49 18.53
CA TYR A 462 -26.97 -10.63 19.04
C TYR A 462 -27.00 -10.75 20.57
N GLY A 463 -27.06 -9.61 21.24
CA GLY A 463 -27.62 -9.47 22.58
C GLY A 463 -26.69 -9.72 23.77
N ASP A 464 -26.44 -8.62 24.48
CA ASP A 464 -26.22 -8.49 25.93
C ASP A 464 -24.90 -8.91 26.60
N GLU A 465 -24.30 -7.85 27.16
CA GLU A 465 -23.62 -7.69 28.45
C GLU A 465 -22.43 -8.59 28.87
N PHE A 466 -21.46 -7.88 29.46
CA PHE A 466 -20.28 -8.33 30.22
C PHE A 466 -19.07 -8.87 29.44
N CYS A 467 -17.97 -8.10 29.40
CA CYS A 467 -17.05 -8.05 30.53
C CYS A 467 -15.92 -7.04 30.31
N SER A 468 -15.75 -6.17 31.30
CA SER A 468 -14.64 -5.27 31.51
C SER A 468 -13.31 -6.03 31.61
N GLY A 469 -12.53 -6.01 30.53
CA GLY A 469 -11.11 -6.37 30.52
C GLY A 469 -10.26 -5.11 30.39
N SER A 470 -9.89 -4.54 31.53
CA SER A 470 -9.00 -3.39 31.67
C SER A 470 -7.68 -3.59 30.92
N ILE A 471 -7.44 -2.79 29.87
CA ILE A 471 -6.09 -2.48 29.40
C ILE A 471 -5.71 -1.13 30.02
N HIS A 472 -5.36 -1.18 31.30
CA HIS A 472 -4.51 -0.16 31.90
C HIS A 472 -3.06 -0.51 31.57
N ASP A 473 -2.25 0.55 31.43
CA ASP A 473 -0.79 0.56 31.22
C ASP A 473 -0.27 0.40 29.80
N VAL A 474 -0.51 1.43 28.98
CA VAL A 474 0.59 2.02 28.22
C VAL A 474 0.88 3.39 28.82
N LYS A 475 1.96 3.49 29.60
CA LYS A 475 2.49 4.75 30.14
C LYS A 475 2.99 5.61 28.98
N THR A 476 2.13 6.45 28.41
CA THR A 476 2.56 7.58 27.61
C THR A 476 3.08 8.67 28.54
N SER A 477 4.40 8.88 28.49
CA SER A 477 5.09 10.01 29.11
C SER A 477 4.56 11.33 28.52
N THR A 478 3.67 12.00 29.24
CA THR A 478 3.19 13.35 28.93
C THR A 478 4.15 14.39 29.52
N ARG A 479 4.82 15.17 28.67
CA ARG A 479 5.35 16.50 29.06
C ARG A 479 5.28 17.47 27.89
N GLY A 480 4.45 18.51 28.07
CA GLY A 480 4.29 19.69 27.20
C GLY A 480 3.52 19.38 25.92
N LEU A 481 2.40 20.02 25.57
CA LEU A 481 1.97 21.40 25.83
C LEU A 481 0.44 21.54 25.81
N ASN A 482 -0.04 22.59 26.46
CA ASN A 482 -1.44 22.94 26.73
C ASN A 482 -2.36 22.97 25.50
N LEU A 483 -3.46 22.21 25.56
CA LEU A 483 -4.76 22.61 25.01
C LEU A 483 -5.80 22.42 26.11
N SER A 484 -6.36 23.55 26.54
CA SER A 484 -7.40 23.66 27.56
C SER A 484 -8.74 23.15 27.04
N SER A 485 -9.40 22.39 27.92
CA SER A 485 -10.86 22.25 28.13
C SER A 485 -11.73 21.56 27.07
N HIS A 486 -11.97 20.28 27.37
CA HIS A 486 -13.28 19.62 27.39
C HIS A 486 -14.00 19.34 26.07
N GLU A 487 -13.60 18.25 25.42
CA GLU A 487 -14.41 17.02 25.34
C GLU A 487 -13.47 15.85 25.02
N LYS A 488 -13.28 14.94 25.98
CA LYS A 488 -12.76 13.61 25.63
C LYS A 488 -13.87 12.95 24.84
N LEU A 489 -13.73 12.96 23.51
CA LEU A 489 -14.64 12.25 22.62
C LEU A 489 -14.68 10.79 23.07
N ASP A 490 -15.79 10.40 23.70
CA ASP A 490 -16.01 9.05 24.17
C ASP A 490 -16.30 8.17 22.96
N VAL A 491 -15.23 7.66 22.35
CA VAL A 491 -15.26 6.78 21.17
C VAL A 491 -16.18 5.58 21.41
N GLY A 492 -16.32 5.12 22.67
CA GLY A 492 -17.23 4.03 23.06
C GLY A 492 -18.71 4.42 23.01
N LYS A 493 -19.06 5.67 23.32
CA LYS A 493 -20.40 6.22 23.09
C LYS A 493 -20.67 6.51 21.62
N LEU A 494 -19.69 7.09 20.91
CA LEU A 494 -19.82 7.36 19.47
C LEU A 494 -20.03 6.06 18.68
N ALA A 495 -19.31 4.98 19.00
CA ALA A 495 -19.46 3.69 18.34
C ALA A 495 -20.83 3.02 18.54
N LYS A 496 -21.55 3.33 19.63
CA LYS A 496 -22.91 2.80 19.88
C LYS A 496 -24.01 3.56 19.12
N ASP A 497 -23.81 4.85 18.84
CA ASP A 497 -24.80 5.69 18.12
C ASP A 497 -24.58 5.73 16.59
N VAL A 498 -23.46 5.15 16.11
CA VAL A 498 -22.91 5.31 14.74
C VAL A 498 -22.68 3.95 14.07
N GLN A 499 -23.40 2.91 14.48
CA GLN A 499 -23.33 1.60 13.83
C GLN A 499 -23.69 1.74 12.33
N ASP A 500 -22.82 1.19 11.47
CA ASP A 500 -22.84 1.23 10.00
C ASP A 500 -22.67 2.61 9.37
N LYS A 501 -21.99 3.54 10.06
CA LYS A 501 -21.68 4.89 9.55
C LYS A 501 -20.18 5.15 9.45
N VAL A 502 -19.80 5.79 8.35
CA VAL A 502 -18.47 6.40 8.19
C VAL A 502 -18.53 7.84 8.69
N VAL A 503 -17.58 8.22 9.52
CA VAL A 503 -17.50 9.57 10.12
C VAL A 503 -16.10 10.13 9.97
N LEU A 504 -16.03 11.39 9.59
CA LEU A 504 -14.82 12.17 9.57
C LEU A 504 -14.45 12.67 10.96
N VAL A 505 -13.24 12.36 11.43
CA VAL A 505 -12.73 12.86 12.71
C VAL A 505 -11.40 13.57 12.48
N LYS A 506 -11.32 14.82 12.94
CA LYS A 506 -10.04 15.52 13.08
C LYS A 506 -9.33 14.96 14.31
N SER A 507 -8.31 14.15 14.08
CA SER A 507 -7.64 13.41 15.15
C SER A 507 -6.34 14.11 15.57
N ASN A 508 -6.14 14.28 16.88
CA ASN A 508 -4.81 14.54 17.45
C ASN A 508 -4.02 13.23 17.66
N ARG A 509 -4.58 12.07 17.30
CA ARG A 509 -3.84 10.81 17.36
C ARG A 509 -2.85 10.76 16.21
N THR A 510 -1.68 10.20 16.51
CA THR A 510 -0.66 9.85 15.54
C THR A 510 -1.22 8.96 14.44
N ALA A 511 -0.60 9.03 13.25
CA ALA A 511 -0.48 7.94 12.28
C ALA A 511 -0.92 6.59 12.86
N ASP A 512 -1.90 5.88 12.29
CA ASP A 512 -1.84 4.43 12.40
C ASP A 512 -1.06 3.86 11.21
N LEU A 513 -0.62 2.60 11.35
CA LEU A 513 0.20 1.94 10.35
C LEU A 513 -0.50 1.88 8.98
N GLU A 514 -1.82 1.76 9.00
CA GLU A 514 -2.62 1.64 7.81
C GLU A 514 -2.70 2.98 7.05
N MET A 515 -2.88 4.10 7.75
CA MET A 515 -2.76 5.44 7.16
C MET A 515 -1.36 5.65 6.57
N ALA A 516 -0.31 5.33 7.34
CA ALA A 516 1.08 5.47 6.89
C ALA A 516 1.34 4.64 5.62
N THR A 517 0.84 3.41 5.57
CA THR A 517 0.94 2.51 4.41
C THR A 517 0.33 3.14 3.16
N ARG A 518 -0.88 3.69 3.27
CA ARG A 518 -1.52 4.39 2.14
C ARG A 518 -0.74 5.60 1.65
N MET A 519 -0.23 6.41 2.57
CA MET A 519 0.57 7.58 2.20
C MET A 519 1.89 7.17 1.54
N VAL A 520 2.56 6.14 2.06
CA VAL A 520 3.75 5.55 1.42
C VAL A 520 3.43 5.12 0.00
N ARG A 521 2.36 4.34 -0.22
CA ARG A 521 2.00 3.84 -1.55
C ARG A 521 1.78 4.98 -2.55
N ARG A 522 1.11 6.05 -2.13
CA ARG A 522 0.91 7.25 -2.96
C ARG A 522 2.23 7.92 -3.34
N HIS A 523 3.16 8.03 -2.39
CA HIS A 523 4.43 8.70 -2.61
C HIS A 523 5.47 7.84 -3.35
N LEU A 524 5.35 6.50 -3.32
CA LEU A 524 6.23 5.61 -4.07
C LEU A 524 6.22 5.93 -5.56
N TYR A 525 5.04 6.14 -6.14
CA TYR A 525 4.90 6.50 -7.57
C TYR A 525 5.48 7.88 -7.93
N ARG A 526 5.70 8.74 -6.92
CA ARG A 526 6.30 10.08 -7.08
C ARG A 526 7.83 10.04 -7.09
N MET A 527 8.45 8.92 -6.75
CA MET A 527 9.90 8.78 -6.73
C MET A 527 10.46 8.36 -8.10
N ALA A 528 11.66 8.84 -8.41
CA ALA A 528 12.46 8.41 -9.54
C ALA A 528 13.94 8.43 -9.16
N TYR A 529 14.73 7.57 -9.79
CA TYR A 529 16.18 7.56 -9.65
C TYR A 529 16.80 8.68 -10.50
N TYR A 530 17.64 9.50 -9.87
CA TYR A 530 18.39 10.56 -10.53
C TYR A 530 19.87 10.30 -10.41
N LYS A 531 20.61 10.63 -11.48
CA LYS A 531 22.07 10.70 -11.40
C LYS A 531 22.49 11.93 -10.62
N LYS A 532 23.37 11.75 -9.63
CA LYS A 532 23.99 12.88 -8.94
C LYS A 532 24.75 13.70 -10.00
N LYS A 533 24.43 15.00 -10.11
CA LYS A 533 25.21 15.87 -11.01
C LYS A 533 26.63 16.00 -10.42
N PRO A 534 27.68 15.79 -11.23
CA PRO A 534 29.06 15.93 -10.79
C PRO A 534 29.41 17.36 -10.39
#